data_AF-A0ABD5SSY7-F1
#
_entry.id   AF-A0ABD5SSY7-F1
#
_cell.length_a   1.000
_cell.length_b   1.000
_cell.length_c   1.000
_cell.angle_alpha   90.00
_cell.angle_beta   90.00
_cell.angle_gamma   90.00
#
_symmetry.space_group_name_H-M   'P 1'
#
loop_
_entity.id
_entity.type
_entity.pdbx_description
1 polymer ?
#
loop_
_entity_poly.entity_id
_entity_poly.type
_entity_poly.pdbx_seq_one_letter_code
_entity_poly.pdbx_strand_id
1 'polypeptide(L)' 'ARSAAERRAAKPRAKDGEFELVYQGRLDDALNPDDEPTRIHIREAIDAVLAGEDVDLEWQPSRGCSIKWKDQ' A
#
# COMPACT_ATOMS: atom_id res chain seq x y z
N ALA A 1 -15.67 -5.16 -16.65
CA ALA A 1 -15.06 -4.45 -15.51
C ALA A 1 -15.01 -5.43 -14.35
N ARG A 2 -13.82 -5.85 -13.89
CA ARG A 2 -13.72 -6.62 -12.64
C ARG A 2 -13.63 -5.61 -11.50
N SER A 3 -14.52 -5.74 -10.52
CA SER A 3 -14.64 -4.82 -9.39
C SER A 3 -13.36 -4.86 -8.54
N ALA A 4 -13.00 -3.73 -7.94
CA ALA A 4 -11.85 -3.62 -7.04
C ALA A 4 -12.00 -4.47 -5.75
N ALA A 5 -13.17 -5.09 -5.53
CA ALA A 5 -13.51 -5.84 -4.32
C ALA A 5 -13.13 -7.34 -4.37
N GLU A 6 -12.56 -7.85 -5.47
CA GLU A 6 -12.26 -9.29 -5.65
C GLU A 6 -10.76 -9.63 -5.68
N ARG A 7 -9.90 -8.85 -5.02
CA ARG A 7 -8.51 -9.26 -4.80
C ARG A 7 -8.40 -9.87 -3.40
N ARG A 8 -8.60 -11.19 -3.33
CA ARG A 8 -8.27 -12.02 -2.17
C ARG A 8 -6.85 -11.68 -1.70
N ALA A 9 -6.69 -11.52 -0.39
CA ALA A 9 -5.45 -11.62 0.37
C ALA A 9 -4.45 -12.55 -0.36
N ALA A 10 -3.47 -11.96 -1.03
CA ALA A 10 -2.50 -12.67 -1.84
C ALA A 10 -1.26 -12.90 -0.99
N LYS A 11 -0.94 -14.19 -0.76
CA LYS A 11 0.30 -14.60 -0.11
C LYS A 11 1.47 -13.97 -0.87
N PRO A 12 2.36 -13.20 -0.23
CA PRO A 12 3.49 -12.57 -0.89
C PRO A 12 4.49 -13.67 -1.26
N ARG A 13 4.26 -14.34 -2.39
CA ARG A 13 5.20 -15.27 -2.99
C ARG A 13 5.26 -14.99 -4.47
N ALA A 14 6.29 -14.25 -4.86
CA ALA A 14 6.84 -14.26 -6.20
C ALA A 14 6.89 -15.71 -6.71
N LYS A 15 6.11 -16.03 -7.74
CA LYS A 15 6.44 -17.18 -8.58
C LYS A 15 7.72 -16.80 -9.34
N ASP A 16 8.75 -17.61 -9.21
CA ASP A 16 9.94 -17.62 -10.06
C ASP A 16 10.63 -16.25 -10.28
N GLY A 17 11.06 -15.59 -9.19
CA GLY A 17 11.98 -14.45 -9.25
C GLY A 17 11.36 -13.11 -9.68
N GLU A 18 10.05 -13.02 -9.84
CA GLU A 18 9.35 -11.78 -10.19
C GLU A 18 8.99 -10.94 -8.94
N PHE A 19 9.19 -9.62 -8.98
CA PHE A 19 8.71 -8.73 -7.93
C PHE A 19 7.20 -8.48 -8.09
N GLU A 20 6.40 -8.87 -7.09
CA GLU A 20 4.96 -8.63 -7.06
C GLU A 20 4.63 -7.41 -6.17
N LEU A 21 3.72 -6.55 -6.66
CA LEU A 21 3.17 -5.45 -5.88
C LEU A 21 2.09 -5.95 -4.92
N VAL A 22 2.45 -6.08 -3.65
CA VAL A 22 1.55 -6.58 -2.59
C VAL A 22 0.87 -5.48 -1.77
N TYR A 23 1.35 -4.24 -1.88
CA TYR A 23 0.75 -3.08 -1.21
C TYR A 23 0.94 -1.81 -2.04
N GLN A 24 -0.16 -1.09 -2.28
CA GLN A 24 -0.16 0.25 -2.85
C GLN A 24 -1.22 1.06 -2.13
N GLY A 25 -0.85 2.16 -1.50
CA GLY A 25 -1.80 2.93 -0.70
C GLY A 25 -1.12 4.07 0.05
N ARG A 26 -1.86 4.66 0.98
CA ARG A 26 -1.34 5.67 1.90
C ARG A 26 -0.30 5.11 2.88
N LEU A 27 0.55 5.96 3.41
CA LEU A 27 1.57 5.53 4.39
C LEU A 27 0.96 5.37 5.80
N ASP A 28 0.22 6.38 6.21
CA ASP A 28 -0.42 6.51 7.52
C ASP A 28 -1.73 7.28 7.37
N ASP A 29 -2.46 7.46 8.47
CA ASP A 29 -3.72 8.20 8.50
C ASP A 29 -3.59 9.73 8.63
N ALA A 30 -2.39 10.27 8.87
CA ALA A 30 -2.13 11.70 8.89
C ALA A 30 -2.23 12.30 7.46
N LEU A 31 -2.88 13.46 7.33
CA LEU A 31 -3.12 14.09 6.01
C LEU A 31 -2.47 15.47 5.89
N ASN A 32 -2.09 16.08 7.00
CA ASN A 32 -1.39 17.35 7.04
C ASN A 32 -0.01 17.20 7.70
N PRO A 33 0.96 18.09 7.41
CA PRO A 33 2.33 17.99 7.94
C PRO A 33 2.43 17.98 9.47
N ASP A 34 1.49 18.65 10.15
CA ASP A 34 1.48 18.80 11.61
C ASP A 34 0.57 17.78 12.32
N ASP A 35 -0.09 16.91 11.56
CA ASP A 35 -0.94 15.86 12.12
C ASP A 35 -0.07 14.70 12.65
N GLU A 36 -0.35 14.24 13.86
CA GLU A 36 0.22 12.99 14.36
C GLU A 36 -0.59 11.79 13.83
N PRO A 37 0.06 10.79 13.21
CA PRO A 37 -0.64 9.61 12.72
C PRO A 37 -1.12 8.75 13.90
N THR A 38 -2.36 8.24 13.81
CA THR A 38 -2.89 7.25 14.76
C THR A 38 -2.72 5.82 14.25
N ARG A 39 -2.46 5.63 12.95
CA ARG A 39 -2.18 4.33 12.33
C ARG A 39 -1.14 4.45 11.21
N ILE A 40 -0.15 3.55 11.23
CA ILE A 40 0.95 3.51 10.25
C ILE A 40 0.77 2.29 9.32
N HIS A 41 -0.09 2.43 8.31
CA HIS A 41 -0.48 1.36 7.38
C HIS A 41 0.72 0.71 6.67
N ILE A 42 1.71 1.51 6.25
CA ILE A 42 2.89 0.98 5.55
C ILE A 42 3.71 0.05 6.44
N ARG A 43 3.74 0.30 7.76
CA ARG A 43 4.48 -0.54 8.70
C ARG A 43 3.79 -1.89 8.88
N GLU A 44 2.47 -1.89 9.00
CA GLU A 44 1.68 -3.12 9.04
C GLU A 44 1.87 -3.97 7.77
N ALA A 45 1.91 -3.33 6.59
CA ALA A 45 2.17 -4.04 5.33
C ALA A 45 3.57 -4.66 5.29
N ILE A 46 4.59 -3.93 5.76
CA ILE A 46 5.97 -4.44 5.84
C ILE A 46 6.05 -5.61 6.81
N ASP A 47 5.44 -5.49 8.00
CA ASP A 47 5.47 -6.53 9.03
C ASP A 47 4.80 -7.83 8.52
N ALA A 48 3.67 -7.73 7.82
CA ALA A 48 3.01 -8.88 7.18
C ALA A 48 3.91 -9.55 6.13
N VAL A 49 4.56 -8.78 5.27
CA VAL A 49 5.48 -9.31 4.24
C VAL A 49 6.67 -10.02 4.89
N LEU A 50 7.27 -9.43 5.93
CA LEU A 50 8.39 -10.04 6.66
C LEU A 50 7.99 -11.32 7.41
N ALA A 51 6.75 -11.38 7.90
CA ALA A 51 6.17 -12.57 8.52
C ALA A 51 5.76 -13.66 7.49
N GLY A 52 5.73 -13.32 6.20
CA GLY A 52 5.21 -14.21 5.15
C GLY A 52 3.69 -14.38 5.18
N GLU A 53 3.00 -13.41 5.77
CA GLU A 53 1.54 -13.30 5.91
C GLU A 53 0.95 -12.49 4.74
N ASP A 54 -0.37 -12.60 4.55
CA ASP A 54 -1.07 -11.80 3.56
C ASP A 54 -1.14 -10.33 4.03
N VAL A 55 -1.00 -9.38 3.10
CA VAL A 55 -1.24 -7.95 3.40
C VAL A 55 -2.74 -7.68 3.40
N ASP A 56 -3.40 -7.91 4.54
CA ASP A 56 -4.85 -7.71 4.73
C ASP A 56 -5.18 -6.28 5.20
N LEU A 57 -4.86 -5.30 4.36
CA LEU A 57 -5.17 -3.90 4.60
C LEU A 57 -6.25 -3.42 3.64
N GLU A 58 -7.27 -2.73 4.16
CA GLU A 58 -8.22 -2.02 3.32
C GLU A 58 -7.46 -1.00 2.45
N TRP A 59 -7.69 -1.06 1.14
CA TRP A 59 -7.04 -0.16 0.21
C TRP A 59 -7.52 1.28 0.42
N GLN A 60 -6.60 2.15 0.79
CA GLN A 60 -6.82 3.60 0.85
C GLN A 60 -5.81 4.32 -0.05
N PRO A 61 -6.26 5.26 -0.90
CA PRO A 61 -5.39 5.93 -1.84
C PRO A 61 -4.34 6.78 -1.11
N SER A 62 -3.12 6.82 -1.65
CA SER A 62 -2.09 7.75 -1.21
C SER A 62 -2.58 9.20 -1.37
N ARG A 63 -2.21 10.07 -0.43
CA ARG A 63 -2.54 11.48 -0.43
C ARG A 63 -1.26 12.29 -0.43
N GLY A 64 -1.19 13.31 -1.27
CA GLY A 64 -0.03 14.17 -1.41
C GLY A 64 -0.18 15.12 -2.59
N CYS A 65 0.83 15.96 -2.79
CA CYS A 65 0.89 16.82 -3.95
C CYS A 65 0.93 16.00 -5.24
N SER A 66 0.29 16.53 -6.30
CA SER A 66 0.49 16.02 -7.64
C SER A 66 1.97 16.08 -8.04
N ILE A 67 2.40 15.12 -8.86
CA ILE A 67 3.73 15.12 -9.49
C ILE A 67 3.90 16.44 -10.26
N LYS A 68 5.04 17.10 -10.04
CA LYS A 68 5.42 18.32 -10.76
C LYS A 68 6.16 17.91 -12.03
N TRP A 69 5.39 17.69 -13.09
CA TRP A 69 5.92 17.35 -14.40
C TRP A 69 6.69 18.52 -15.01
N LYS A 70 7.76 18.22 -15.74
CA LYS A 70 8.41 19.22 -16.58
C LYS A 70 7.51 19.49 -17.78
N ASP A 71 7.50 20.74 -18.23
CA ASP A 71 6.99 21.05 -19.57
C ASP A 71 7.83 20.28 -20.61
N GLN A 72 7.22 19.89 -21.72
CA GLN A 72 7.89 19.18 -22.80
C GLN A 72 9.06 20.00 -23.36
#